data_AF-A0A6N7AKH9-F1
#
_entry.id   AF-A0A6N7AKH9-F1
#
_cell.length_a   1.000
_cell.length_b   1.000
_cell.length_c   1.000
_cell.angle_alpha   90.00
_cell.angle_beta   90.00
_cell.angle_gamma   90.00
#
_symmetry.space_group_name_H-M   'P 1'
#
loop_
_entity.id
_entity.type
_entity.pdbx_description
1 polymer ?
#
loop_
_entity_poly.entity_id
_entity_poly.type
_entity_poly.pdbx_seq_one_letter_code
_entity_poly.pdbx_strand_id
1 'polypeptide(L)'
;MTGNNERKAISVYVYELPVRLWHWITVVSVVTLAVTGFLIATPLPTIAGDSADYFMMGYIRLVHFAAGYILGIVLLYRLYWAIIGN
;
A
#
# COMPACT_ATOMS: atom_id res chain seq x y z
N MET A 1 -43.70 -28.68 15.16
CA MET A 1 -43.01 -28.73 13.85
C MET A 1 -42.51 -27.31 13.54
N THR A 2 -41.33 -26.94 14.03
CA THR A 2 -40.73 -25.63 13.77
C THR A 2 -39.60 -25.82 12.77
N GLY A 3 -39.86 -25.51 11.50
CA GLY A 3 -38.87 -25.56 10.43
C GLY A 3 -37.84 -24.44 10.61
N ASN A 4 -36.63 -24.82 10.97
CA ASN A 4 -35.43 -24.01 10.94
C ASN A 4 -35.15 -23.59 9.49
N ASN A 5 -35.44 -22.32 9.19
CA ASN A 5 -35.24 -21.72 7.88
C ASN A 5 -33.75 -21.34 7.74
N GLU A 6 -32.92 -22.29 7.34
CA GLU A 6 -31.50 -22.06 7.10
C GLU A 6 -31.31 -21.14 5.89
N ARG A 7 -31.08 -19.85 6.14
CA ARG A 7 -30.74 -18.90 5.08
C ARG A 7 -29.38 -19.27 4.50
N LYS A 8 -29.38 -19.96 3.37
CA LYS A 8 -28.19 -20.20 2.57
C LYS A 8 -27.64 -18.86 2.09
N ALA A 9 -26.60 -18.35 2.76
CA ALA A 9 -25.92 -17.13 2.34
C ALA A 9 -25.27 -17.39 0.98
N ILE A 10 -25.83 -16.79 -0.07
CA ILE A 10 -25.28 -16.90 -1.42
C ILE A 10 -24.08 -15.94 -1.47
N SER A 11 -22.85 -16.46 -1.40
CA SER A 11 -21.66 -15.64 -1.57
C SER A 11 -21.54 -15.27 -3.05
N VAL A 12 -22.05 -14.10 -3.43
CA VAL A 12 -21.78 -13.52 -4.74
C VAL A 12 -20.32 -13.02 -4.72
N TYR A 13 -19.51 -13.48 -5.66
CA TYR A 13 -18.11 -13.07 -5.76
C TYR A 13 -18.02 -11.65 -6.33
N VAL A 14 -18.35 -10.66 -5.50
CA VAL A 14 -18.37 -9.23 -5.89
C VAL A 14 -16.96 -8.65 -5.96
N TYR A 15 -16.02 -9.18 -5.16
CA TYR A 15 -14.64 -8.73 -5.17
C TYR A 15 -13.80 -9.54 -6.15
N GLU A 16 -13.78 -9.08 -7.40
CA GLU A 16 -12.91 -9.63 -8.42
C GLU A 16 -11.43 -9.57 -8.00
N LEU A 17 -10.63 -10.55 -8.45
CA LEU A 17 -9.19 -10.61 -8.24
C LEU A 17 -8.47 -9.26 -8.56
N PRO A 18 -8.80 -8.55 -9.67
CA PRO A 18 -8.21 -7.26 -9.99
C PRO A 18 -8.41 -6.18 -8.92
N VAL A 19 -9.63 -6.05 -8.38
CA VAL A 19 -9.96 -5.03 -7.36
C VAL A 19 -9.23 -5.31 -6.05
N ARG A 20 -9.05 -6.58 -5.69
CA ARG A 20 -8.28 -6.98 -4.50
C ARG A 20 -6.80 -6.62 -4.66
N LEU A 21 -6.21 -6.95 -5.81
CA LEU A 21 -4.82 -6.59 -6.11
C LEU A 21 -4.60 -5.08 -6.00
N TRP A 22 -5.54 -4.31 -6.56
CA TRP A 22 -5.53 -2.85 -6.47
C TRP A 22 -5.52 -2.33 -5.03
N HIS A 23 -6.39 -2.89 -4.19
CA HIS A 23 -6.48 -2.54 -2.79
C HIS A 23 -5.18 -2.86 -2.06
N TRP A 24 -4.63 -4.06 -2.24
CA TRP A 24 -3.41 -4.48 -1.56
C TRP A 24 -2.18 -3.68 -1.99
N ILE A 25 -2.04 -3.32 -3.27
CA ILE A 25 -0.96 -2.44 -3.74
C ILE A 25 -1.06 -1.08 -3.04
N THR A 26 -2.26 -0.51 -2.96
CA THR A 26 -2.50 0.77 -2.28
C THR A 26 -2.11 0.67 -0.79
N VAL A 27 -2.56 -0.38 -0.11
CA VAL A 27 -2.27 -0.61 1.33
C VAL A 27 -0.77 -0.73 1.57
N VAL A 28 -0.07 -1.56 0.78
CA VAL A 28 1.38 -1.76 0.93
C VAL A 28 2.14 -0.46 0.69
N SER A 29 1.78 0.32 -0.34
CA SER A 29 2.44 1.61 -0.59
C SER A 29 2.21 2.61 0.53
N VAL A 30 0.98 2.72 1.05
CA VAL A 30 0.66 3.66 2.16
C VAL A 30 1.40 3.25 3.44
N VAL A 31 1.42 1.97 3.80
CA VAL A 31 2.16 1.48 4.98
C VAL A 31 3.65 1.75 4.81
N THR A 32 4.21 1.47 3.64
CA THR A 32 5.62 1.73 3.34
C THR A 32 5.96 3.21 3.47
N LEU A 33 5.14 4.09 2.90
CA LEU A 33 5.28 5.55 3.02
C LEU A 33 5.17 6.03 4.45
N ALA A 34 4.23 5.52 5.25
CA ALA A 34 4.06 5.90 6.64
C ALA A 34 5.29 5.52 7.48
N VAL A 35 5.75 4.26 7.37
CA VAL A 35 6.92 3.77 8.12
C VAL A 35 8.18 4.52 7.70
N THR A 36 8.47 4.59 6.41
CA THR A 36 9.70 5.24 5.92
C THR A 36 9.65 6.76 6.13
N GLY A 37 8.47 7.39 6.00
CA GLY A 37 8.29 8.82 6.28
C GLY A 37 8.52 9.16 7.75
N PHE A 38 8.06 8.29 8.66
CA PHE A 38 8.36 8.40 10.09
C PHE A 38 9.86 8.31 10.36
N LEU A 39 10.56 7.35 9.72
CA LEU A 39 12.02 7.20 9.86
C LEU A 39 12.82 8.36 9.22
N ILE A 40 12.26 9.05 8.23
CA ILE A 40 12.86 10.27 7.66
C ILE A 40 12.69 11.46 8.62
N ALA A 41 11.51 11.60 9.23
CA ALA A 41 11.22 12.67 10.18
C ALA A 41 11.98 12.48 11.50
N THR A 42 12.08 11.23 11.96
CA THR A 42 12.82 10.83 13.16
C THR A 42 13.91 9.83 12.75
N PRO A 43 15.11 10.33 12.40
CA PRO A 43 16.18 9.47 11.90
C PRO A 43 16.60 8.45 12.94
N LEU A 44 16.92 7.25 12.47
CA LEU A 44 17.56 6.20 13.28
C LEU A 44 18.88 6.72 13.88
N PRO A 45 19.32 6.15 15.01
CA PRO A 45 20.60 6.48 15.61
C PRO A 45 21.76 6.38 14.62
N THR A 46 22.69 7.33 14.72
CA THR A 46 23.89 7.35 13.88
C THR A 46 24.71 6.09 14.12
N ILE A 47 25.08 5.43 13.03
CA ILE A 47 25.97 4.26 13.05
C ILE A 47 27.42 4.77 13.07
N ALA A 48 28.26 4.19 13.92
CA ALA A 48 29.69 4.50 13.93
C ALA A 48 30.40 3.83 12.74
N GLY A 49 31.16 4.61 11.96
CA GLY A 49 31.86 4.14 10.77
C GLY A 49 32.04 5.26 9.74
N ASP A 50 32.75 4.98 8.65
CA ASP A 50 32.92 5.93 7.55
C ASP A 50 31.59 6.07 6.77
N SER A 51 31.22 7.31 6.41
CA SER A 51 30.02 7.57 5.62
C SER A 51 30.10 7.01 4.20
N ALA A 52 31.31 6.71 3.71
CA ALA A 52 31.51 6.01 2.43
C ALA A 52 30.98 4.57 2.45
N ASP A 53 30.98 3.91 3.62
CA ASP A 53 30.62 2.50 3.75
C ASP A 53 29.12 2.29 4.05
N TYR A 54 28.40 3.34 4.47
CA TYR A 54 27.01 3.25 4.94
C TYR A 54 26.06 4.24 4.25
N PHE A 55 25.07 3.71 3.52
CA PHE A 55 24.05 4.51 2.82
C PHE A 55 22.62 4.30 3.34
N MET A 56 22.46 3.98 4.64
CA MET A 56 21.18 3.62 5.27
C MET A 56 20.05 4.63 4.99
N MET A 57 20.27 5.91 5.29
CA MET A 57 19.26 6.96 5.06
C MET A 57 19.01 7.23 3.58
N GLY A 58 19.95 6.86 2.72
CA GLY A 58 19.76 6.89 1.28
C GLY A 58 18.79 5.80 0.82
N TYR A 59 18.94 4.58 1.31
CA TYR A 59 18.01 3.48 1.03
C TYR A 59 16.59 3.73 1.56
N ILE A 60 16.45 4.27 2.77
CA ILE A 60 15.13 4.63 3.33
C ILE A 60 14.43 5.65 2.44
N ARG A 61 15.14 6.69 2.00
CA ARG A 61 14.60 7.70 1.07
C ARG A 61 14.27 7.12 -0.29
N LEU A 62 15.12 6.24 -0.82
CA LEU A 62 14.85 5.56 -2.09
C LEU A 62 13.54 4.76 -2.04
N VAL A 63 13.36 3.95 -0.99
CA VAL A 63 12.12 3.17 -0.79
C VAL A 63 10.92 4.08 -0.63
N HIS A 64 11.04 5.16 0.15
CA HIS A 64 9.96 6.13 0.33
C HIS A 64 9.51 6.75 -1.00
N PHE A 65 10.45 7.27 -1.80
CA PHE A 65 10.12 7.88 -3.08
C PHE A 65 9.58 6.86 -4.09
N ALA A 66 10.14 5.66 -4.16
CA ALA A 66 9.60 4.59 -5.00
C ALA A 66 8.15 4.23 -4.63
N ALA A 67 7.85 4.05 -3.33
CA ALA A 67 6.49 3.81 -2.86
C ALA A 67 5.55 4.99 -3.16
N GLY A 68 6.06 6.23 -3.09
CA GLY A 68 5.35 7.45 -3.47
C GLY A 68 4.94 7.45 -4.94
N TYR A 69 5.86 7.11 -5.85
CA TYR A 69 5.57 6.99 -7.28
C TYR A 69 4.53 5.88 -7.56
N ILE A 70 4.68 4.72 -6.92
CA ILE A 70 3.70 3.62 -7.06
C ILE A 70 2.32 4.08 -6.60
N LEU A 71 2.21 4.67 -5.41
CA LEU A 71 0.93 5.18 -4.91
C LEU A 71 0.36 6.26 -5.82
N GLY A 72 1.19 7.18 -6.33
CA GLY A 72 0.79 8.23 -7.27
C GLY A 72 0.18 7.65 -8.55
N ILE A 73 0.88 6.73 -9.22
CA ILE A 73 0.39 6.07 -10.44
C ILE A 73 -0.91 5.30 -10.17
N VAL A 74 -0.96 4.56 -9.06
CA VAL A 74 -2.16 3.83 -8.64
C VAL A 74 -3.31 4.82 -8.44
N LEU A 75 -3.16 5.89 -7.66
CA LEU A 75 -4.23 6.86 -7.47
C LEU A 75 -4.68 7.52 -8.79
N LEU A 76 -3.74 7.84 -9.69
CA LEU A 76 -4.06 8.42 -11.01
C LEU A 76 -4.90 7.47 -11.87
N TYR A 77 -4.51 6.19 -11.97
CA TYR A 77 -5.31 5.20 -12.70
C TYR A 77 -6.68 4.99 -12.04
N ARG A 78 -6.75 5.01 -10.71
CA ARG A 78 -8.03 4.88 -9.99
C ARG A 78 -8.97 6.04 -10.31
N LEU A 79 -8.42 7.26 -10.34
CA LEU A 79 -9.18 8.46 -10.71
C LEU A 79 -9.64 8.38 -12.17
N TYR A 80 -8.77 7.95 -13.08
CA TYR A 80 -9.11 7.73 -14.48
C TYR A 80 -10.27 6.74 -14.65
N TRP A 81 -10.20 5.58 -14.01
CA TRP A 81 -11.25 4.57 -14.11
C TRP A 81 -12.57 5.04 -13.50
N ALA A 82 -12.53 5.81 -12.40
CA ALA A 82 -13.73 6.43 -11.82
C ALA A 82 -14.41 7.46 -12.75
N ILE A 83 -13.68 8.06 -13.70
CA ILE A 83 -14.22 9.02 -14.66
C ILE A 83 -14.73 8.35 -15.94
N ILE A 84 -14.03 7.31 -16.44
CA ILE A 84 -14.33 6.70 -17.75
C ILE A 84 -15.16 5.41 -17.65
N GLY A 85 -15.01 4.64 -16.57
CA GLY A 85 -15.63 3.31 -16.43
C GLY A 85 -16.63 3.19 -15.29
N ASN A 86 -17.08 4.31 -14.71
CA ASN A 86 -18.29 4.40 -13.89
C ASN A 86 -19.47 4.82 -14.77
#